data_AF-A0A2V7K8F6-F1
#
_entry.id   AF-A0A2V7K8F6-F1
#
_cell.length_a   1.000
_cell.length_b   1.000
_cell.length_c   1.000
_cell.angle_alpha   90.00
_cell.angle_beta   90.00
_cell.angle_gamma   90.00
#
_symmetry.space_group_name_H-M   'P 1'
#
loop_
_entity.id
_entity.type
_entity.pdbx_description
1 polymer ?
#
loop_
_entity_poly.entity_id
_entity_poly.type
_entity_poly.pdbx_seq_one_letter_code
_entity_poly.pdbx_strand_id
1 'polypeptide(L)'
;MPLSWLLEAASPPLVYRAYAEIVAEGQRDPQRLAALRQSVLEYKPALAIARKQKPTGLWGGNLLAPRPSKAHGWTEVGTVYQYRRLLELGWPPFERPFRDADRFLFQLLSRIEPDDPDKTIAQRAQELLVEFHKPAKADPGLGRWARRLGREAAACALARGGHADDPRVRGTAHTIASNISQFLRSELAEKPFKKAHGKTVLDPAATPPTIFAVEMLAFLPGVQRERAGFVERLGHYFSTPAPRRAFFVVAGKKVLKPVFELLGDPLRADAQGHVTDLPLTAYWLELLARLGLVRQLPSANRVLARLYSECDDQGIWSPKNLRAMPKAASPLTAHYFPLEGPGRSPAQRQTDLTFRLALIAKLLAIPIEVV
;
A
#
# COMPACT_ATOMS: atom_id res chain seq x y z
N MET A 1 -0.08 -9.19 -23.35
CA MET A 1 -1.09 -8.29 -22.74
C MET A 1 -1.96 -7.77 -23.85
N PRO A 2 -3.28 -7.98 -23.74
CA PRO A 2 -4.26 -7.55 -24.74
C PRO A 2 -4.56 -6.06 -24.56
N LEU A 3 -3.68 -5.21 -25.10
CA LEU A 3 -3.79 -3.75 -24.95
C LEU A 3 -5.01 -3.23 -25.68
N SER A 4 -5.23 -3.67 -26.92
CA SER A 4 -6.41 -3.33 -27.72
C SER A 4 -7.70 -3.59 -26.94
N TRP A 5 -7.84 -4.79 -26.36
CA TRP A 5 -8.97 -5.14 -25.50
C TRP A 5 -9.09 -4.27 -24.25
N LEU A 6 -7.98 -3.98 -23.54
CA LEU A 6 -8.02 -3.11 -22.36
C LEU A 6 -8.44 -1.69 -22.72
N LEU A 7 -8.02 -1.16 -23.86
CA LEU A 7 -8.38 0.18 -24.33
C LEU A 7 -9.89 0.30 -24.62
N GLU A 8 -10.54 -0.79 -25.01
CA GLU A 8 -11.98 -0.84 -25.29
C GLU A 8 -12.82 -1.14 -24.04
N ALA A 9 -12.36 -2.06 -23.18
CA ALA A 9 -13.16 -2.63 -22.12
C ALA A 9 -12.99 -1.96 -20.74
N ALA A 10 -11.86 -1.28 -20.50
CA ALA A 10 -11.48 -0.84 -19.16
C ALA A 10 -11.86 0.62 -18.84
N SER A 11 -11.89 0.95 -17.54
CA SER A 11 -12.07 2.34 -17.10
C SER A 11 -10.91 3.26 -17.55
N PRO A 12 -11.14 4.59 -17.68
CA PRO A 12 -10.09 5.54 -18.07
C PRO A 12 -8.78 5.42 -17.26
N PRO A 13 -8.80 5.23 -15.93
CA PRO A 13 -7.59 4.92 -15.17
C PRO A 13 -6.82 3.70 -15.68
N LEU A 14 -7.50 2.59 -15.94
CA LEU A 14 -6.86 1.35 -16.39
C LEU A 14 -6.32 1.51 -17.82
N VAL A 15 -7.06 2.18 -18.70
CA VAL A 15 -6.62 2.51 -20.07
C VAL A 15 -5.36 3.36 -20.04
N TYR A 16 -5.36 4.45 -19.27
CA TYR A 16 -4.20 5.32 -19.10
C TYR A 16 -3.00 4.54 -18.57
N ARG A 17 -3.18 3.75 -17.50
CA ARG A 17 -2.09 3.01 -16.88
C ARG A 17 -1.57 1.86 -17.73
N ALA A 18 -2.43 1.13 -18.44
CA ALA A 18 -1.99 0.12 -19.40
C ALA A 18 -1.08 0.74 -20.47
N TYR A 19 -1.44 1.92 -20.99
CA TYR A 19 -0.61 2.63 -21.96
C TYR A 19 0.67 3.23 -21.33
N ALA A 20 0.54 3.92 -20.20
CA ALA A 20 1.62 4.67 -19.58
C ALA A 20 2.64 3.80 -18.82
N GLU A 21 2.21 2.66 -18.28
CA GLU A 21 3.07 1.79 -17.44
C GLU A 21 3.52 0.54 -18.17
N ILE A 22 2.80 0.03 -19.17
CA ILE A 22 3.19 -1.21 -19.86
C ILE A 22 3.93 -0.93 -21.17
N VAL A 23 3.35 -0.13 -22.07
CA VAL A 23 3.99 0.22 -23.36
C VAL A 23 5.36 0.86 -23.11
N ALA A 24 6.37 0.52 -23.92
CA ALA A 24 7.72 1.07 -23.77
C ALA A 24 7.73 2.59 -24.03
N GLU A 25 8.55 3.35 -23.29
CA GLU A 25 8.58 4.82 -23.38
C GLU A 25 8.76 5.35 -24.80
N GLY A 26 9.69 4.77 -25.57
CA GLY A 26 9.94 5.15 -26.96
C GLY A 26 8.84 4.79 -27.96
N GLN A 27 7.84 4.00 -27.55
CA GLN A 27 6.70 3.59 -28.39
C GLN A 27 5.42 4.36 -28.06
N ARG A 28 5.46 5.27 -27.08
CA ARG A 28 4.29 6.04 -26.66
C ARG A 28 4.16 7.29 -27.53
N ASP A 29 2.99 7.51 -28.09
CA ASP A 29 2.60 8.77 -28.70
C ASP A 29 2.29 9.79 -27.56
N PRO A 30 3.03 10.93 -27.49
CA PRO A 30 2.79 11.95 -26.48
C PRO A 30 1.38 12.56 -26.53
N GLN A 31 0.79 12.71 -27.71
CA GLN A 31 -0.55 13.30 -27.85
C GLN A 31 -1.61 12.35 -27.30
N ARG A 32 -1.54 11.08 -27.68
CA ARG A 32 -2.39 10.03 -27.11
C ARG A 32 -2.24 9.92 -25.59
N LEU A 33 -1.01 9.95 -25.07
CA LEU A 33 -0.77 9.89 -23.63
C LEU A 33 -1.41 11.07 -22.89
N ALA A 34 -1.33 12.28 -23.46
CA ALA A 34 -1.96 13.47 -22.91
C ALA A 34 -3.49 13.37 -22.92
N ALA A 35 -4.10 12.86 -24.01
CA ALA A 35 -5.54 12.63 -24.10
C ALA A 35 -6.03 11.59 -23.07
N LEU A 36 -5.29 10.49 -22.89
CA LEU A 36 -5.58 9.50 -21.86
C LEU A 36 -5.43 10.06 -20.44
N ARG A 37 -4.47 10.97 -20.22
CA ARG A 37 -4.35 11.66 -18.94
C ARG A 37 -5.55 12.59 -18.69
N GLN A 38 -6.02 13.28 -19.72
CA GLN A 38 -7.19 14.15 -19.60
C GLN A 38 -8.46 13.34 -19.23
N SER A 39 -8.65 12.16 -19.81
CA SER A 39 -9.79 11.30 -19.46
C SER A 39 -9.76 10.80 -18.00
N VAL A 40 -8.58 10.64 -17.41
CA VAL A 40 -8.42 10.38 -15.97
C VAL A 40 -8.87 11.58 -15.12
N LEU A 41 -8.53 12.80 -15.54
CA LEU A 41 -8.95 14.02 -14.84
C LEU A 41 -10.47 14.24 -14.88
N GLU A 42 -11.13 13.72 -15.91
CA GLU A 42 -12.59 13.75 -16.07
C GLU A 42 -13.29 12.56 -15.41
N TYR A 43 -12.53 11.58 -14.92
CA TYR A 43 -13.07 10.36 -14.33
C TYR A 43 -13.76 10.66 -12.99
N LYS A 44 -15.10 10.50 -12.96
CA LYS A 44 -15.95 10.90 -11.82
C LYS A 44 -15.48 10.37 -10.46
N PRO A 45 -15.08 9.09 -10.30
CA PRO A 45 -14.55 8.60 -9.02
C PRO A 45 -13.27 9.33 -8.57
N ALA A 46 -12.36 9.67 -9.48
CA ALA A 46 -11.14 10.40 -9.14
C ALA A 46 -11.45 11.85 -8.74
N LEU A 47 -12.31 12.53 -9.51
CA LEU A 47 -12.81 13.87 -9.19
C LEU A 47 -13.49 13.92 -7.82
N ALA A 48 -14.29 12.90 -7.48
CA ALA A 48 -14.98 12.81 -6.20
C ALA A 48 -13.99 12.71 -5.02
N ILE A 49 -12.86 12.04 -5.20
CA ILE A 49 -11.79 12.00 -4.20
C ILE A 49 -11.12 13.37 -4.12
N ALA A 50 -10.65 13.92 -5.25
CA ALA A 50 -9.95 15.20 -5.28
C ALA A 50 -10.76 16.35 -4.63
N ARG A 51 -12.08 16.42 -4.92
CA ARG A 51 -12.99 17.44 -4.37
C ARG A 51 -13.26 17.32 -2.87
N LYS A 52 -13.07 16.13 -2.28
CA LYS A 52 -13.29 15.89 -0.84
C LYS A 52 -12.09 16.26 0.03
N GLN A 53 -10.98 16.71 -0.56
CA GLN A 53 -9.84 17.17 0.21
C GLN A 53 -10.20 18.44 0.97
N LYS A 54 -9.90 18.46 2.27
CA LYS A 54 -10.12 19.63 3.12
C LYS A 54 -9.07 20.71 2.83
N PRO A 55 -9.32 21.99 3.18
CA PRO A 55 -8.32 23.06 3.06
C PRO A 55 -7.00 22.78 3.80
N THR A 56 -7.01 21.87 4.78
CA THR A 56 -5.82 21.40 5.48
C THR A 56 -4.92 20.50 4.63
N GLY A 57 -5.35 20.09 3.43
CA GLY A 57 -4.68 19.10 2.59
C GLY A 57 -5.04 17.64 2.96
N LEU A 58 -5.88 17.44 3.96
CA LEU A 58 -6.25 16.11 4.46
C LEU A 58 -7.59 15.63 3.90
N TRP A 59 -7.70 14.32 3.70
CA TRP A 59 -8.99 13.65 3.48
C TRP A 59 -9.51 13.05 4.78
N GLY A 60 -10.84 13.01 4.94
CA GLY A 60 -11.49 12.38 6.09
C GLY A 60 -11.19 13.00 7.45
N GLY A 61 -10.38 14.08 7.50
CA GLY A 61 -9.82 14.61 8.75
C GLY A 61 -8.97 13.60 9.52
N ASN A 62 -8.40 12.60 8.82
CA ASN A 62 -7.57 11.56 9.43
C ASN A 62 -6.47 11.09 8.46
N LEU A 63 -5.47 10.37 8.97
CA LEU A 63 -4.33 9.92 8.19
C LEU A 63 -4.48 8.46 7.74
N LEU A 64 -4.75 7.55 8.69
CA LEU A 64 -4.46 6.13 8.53
C LEU A 64 -5.64 5.25 8.12
N ALA A 65 -6.87 5.77 8.06
CA ALA A 65 -8.04 4.92 7.90
C ALA A 65 -8.15 4.30 6.50
N PRO A 66 -8.06 2.96 6.32
CA PRO A 66 -8.43 2.33 5.06
C PRO A 66 -9.93 2.40 4.77
N ARG A 67 -10.74 2.46 5.83
CA ARG A 67 -12.20 2.52 5.80
C ARG A 67 -12.73 3.09 7.13
N PRO A 68 -13.99 3.55 7.18
CA PRO A 68 -14.63 3.91 8.43
C PRO A 68 -14.59 2.75 9.44
N SER A 69 -14.30 3.06 10.70
CA SER A 69 -14.18 2.09 11.79
C SER A 69 -14.41 2.77 13.14
N LYS A 70 -15.52 2.42 13.80
CA LYS A 70 -15.83 2.90 15.16
C LYS A 70 -14.73 2.53 16.17
N ALA A 71 -14.16 1.33 16.06
CA ALA A 71 -13.13 0.83 16.97
C ALA A 71 -11.84 1.68 16.97
N HIS A 72 -11.53 2.30 15.83
CA HIS A 72 -10.36 3.18 15.67
C HIS A 72 -10.73 4.66 15.65
N GLY A 73 -12.01 5.02 15.78
CA GLY A 73 -12.50 6.40 15.69
C GLY A 73 -12.48 6.97 14.27
N TRP A 74 -12.42 6.14 13.24
CA TRP A 74 -12.36 6.56 11.84
C TRP A 74 -13.77 6.73 11.28
N THR A 75 -14.06 7.92 10.75
CA THR A 75 -15.36 8.25 10.13
C THR A 75 -15.32 8.10 8.62
N GLU A 76 -14.18 8.37 7.99
CA GLU A 76 -13.98 8.34 6.54
C GLU A 76 -12.62 7.73 6.19
N VAL A 77 -12.41 7.43 4.91
CA VAL A 77 -11.10 6.99 4.39
C VAL A 77 -10.07 8.11 4.57
N GLY A 78 -8.90 7.75 5.07
CA GLY A 78 -7.85 8.66 5.46
C GLY A 78 -6.98 9.15 4.32
N THR A 79 -6.18 10.17 4.64
CA THR A 79 -5.31 10.89 3.72
C THR A 79 -4.35 9.97 2.97
N VAL A 80 -3.68 9.03 3.65
CA VAL A 80 -2.70 8.13 3.00
C VAL A 80 -3.39 7.23 1.97
N TYR A 81 -4.57 6.73 2.27
CA TYR A 81 -5.32 5.87 1.36
C TYR A 81 -5.89 6.65 0.17
N GLN A 82 -6.41 7.86 0.37
CA GLN A 82 -6.90 8.69 -0.73
C GLN A 82 -5.79 9.20 -1.64
N TYR A 83 -4.65 9.59 -1.05
CA TYR A 83 -3.45 9.95 -1.81
C TYR A 83 -3.01 8.80 -2.72
N ARG A 84 -2.83 7.61 -2.15
CA ARG A 84 -2.46 6.40 -2.91
C ARG A 84 -3.54 6.02 -3.92
N ARG A 85 -4.82 6.22 -3.60
CA ARG A 85 -5.93 5.96 -4.52
C ARG A 85 -5.88 6.88 -5.74
N LEU A 86 -5.58 8.17 -5.56
CA LEU A 86 -5.42 9.10 -6.68
C LEU A 86 -4.25 8.69 -7.58
N LEU A 87 -3.12 8.27 -7.00
CA LEU A 87 -1.99 7.73 -7.78
C LEU A 87 -2.40 6.49 -8.57
N GLU A 88 -3.10 5.54 -7.92
CA GLU A 88 -3.57 4.32 -8.58
C GLU A 88 -4.60 4.57 -9.68
N LEU A 89 -5.35 5.68 -9.58
CA LEU A 89 -6.28 6.13 -10.61
C LEU A 89 -5.57 6.89 -11.76
N GLY A 90 -4.26 7.11 -11.67
CA GLY A 90 -3.48 7.83 -12.67
C GLY A 90 -3.52 9.36 -12.52
N TRP A 91 -4.01 9.88 -11.39
CA TRP A 91 -4.03 11.33 -11.16
C TRP A 91 -2.60 11.89 -11.14
N PRO A 92 -2.30 12.99 -11.85
CA PRO A 92 -0.92 13.45 -11.95
C PRO A 92 -0.38 13.93 -10.59
N PRO A 93 0.81 13.47 -10.14
CA PRO A 93 1.34 13.76 -8.80
C PRO A 93 1.74 15.23 -8.59
N PHE A 94 1.82 16.04 -9.64
CA PHE A 94 2.10 17.48 -9.57
C PHE A 94 0.84 18.35 -9.39
N GLU A 95 -0.35 17.76 -9.45
CA GLU A 95 -1.61 18.47 -9.30
C GLU A 95 -1.87 18.94 -7.87
N ARG A 96 -2.77 19.93 -7.74
CA ARG A 96 -3.11 20.57 -6.46
C ARG A 96 -3.37 19.59 -5.30
N PRO A 97 -4.13 18.48 -5.47
CA PRO A 97 -4.41 17.57 -4.36
C PRO A 97 -3.15 16.99 -3.70
N PHE A 98 -2.13 16.70 -4.50
CA PHE A 98 -0.86 16.16 -4.01
C PHE A 98 -0.03 17.25 -3.35
N ARG A 99 0.12 18.42 -3.98
CA ARG A 99 0.83 19.57 -3.39
C ARG A 99 0.29 19.95 -2.01
N ASP A 100 -1.03 19.99 -1.86
CA ASP A 100 -1.70 20.33 -0.61
C ASP A 100 -1.45 19.28 0.49
N ALA A 101 -1.46 17.98 0.12
CA ALA A 101 -1.20 16.88 1.04
C ALA A 101 0.28 16.74 1.41
N ASP A 102 1.18 16.88 0.45
CA ASP A 102 2.63 16.74 0.60
C ASP A 102 3.17 17.66 1.69
N ARG A 103 2.67 18.90 1.77
CA ARG A 103 3.03 19.84 2.84
C ARG A 103 2.84 19.23 4.23
N PHE A 104 1.73 18.53 4.46
CA PHE A 104 1.48 17.87 5.74
C PHE A 104 2.29 16.57 5.88
N LEU A 105 2.39 15.77 4.83
CA LEU A 105 3.14 14.51 4.85
C LEU A 105 4.63 14.74 5.13
N PHE A 106 5.25 15.79 4.57
CA PHE A 106 6.63 16.15 4.88
C PHE A 106 6.80 16.61 6.33
N GLN A 107 5.81 17.28 6.91
CA GLN A 107 5.85 17.64 8.33
C GLN A 107 5.80 16.39 9.23
N LEU A 108 5.09 15.33 8.83
CA LEU A 108 5.08 14.06 9.56
C LEU A 108 6.47 13.40 9.62
N LEU A 109 7.31 13.61 8.60
CA LEU A 109 8.68 13.08 8.54
C LEU A 109 9.65 13.77 9.51
N SER A 110 9.26 14.90 10.09
CA SER A 110 10.06 15.56 11.11
C SER A 110 10.31 14.64 12.32
N ARG A 111 11.47 14.84 12.97
CA ARG A 111 11.90 14.08 14.15
C ARG A 111 11.37 14.63 15.47
N ILE A 112 10.43 15.57 15.41
CA ILE A 112 9.79 16.11 16.61
C ILE A 112 8.87 15.05 17.23
N GLU A 113 8.85 15.01 18.56
CA GLU A 113 8.07 14.04 19.33
C GLU A 113 7.14 14.75 20.34
N PRO A 114 6.00 14.15 20.72
CA PRO A 114 5.03 14.77 21.63
C PRO A 114 5.54 15.00 23.05
N ASP A 115 6.65 14.37 23.42
CA ASP A 115 7.35 14.47 24.70
C ASP A 115 8.66 15.28 24.61
N ASP A 116 8.82 16.10 23.57
CA ASP A 116 9.96 17.03 23.43
C ASP A 116 10.03 18.00 24.63
N PRO A 117 11.23 18.30 25.18
CA PRO A 117 11.39 19.24 26.27
C PRO A 117 10.94 20.67 25.91
N ASP A 118 11.03 21.07 24.63
CA ASP A 118 10.48 22.35 24.17
C ASP A 118 8.96 22.22 23.96
N LYS A 119 8.20 22.98 24.75
CA LYS A 119 6.73 22.97 24.73
C LYS A 119 6.15 23.34 23.36
N THR A 120 6.81 24.22 22.61
CA THR A 120 6.37 24.63 21.28
C THR A 120 6.53 23.48 20.29
N ILE A 121 7.66 22.76 20.36
CA ILE A 121 7.95 21.59 19.54
C ILE A 121 7.01 20.44 19.88
N ALA A 122 6.81 20.16 21.18
CA ALA A 122 5.89 19.13 21.67
C ALA A 122 4.45 19.41 21.22
N GLN A 123 3.99 20.66 21.32
CA GLN A 123 2.67 21.08 20.86
C GLN A 123 2.52 20.86 19.35
N ARG A 124 3.54 21.20 18.56
CA ARG A 124 3.55 20.94 17.12
C ARG A 124 3.50 19.45 16.80
N ALA A 125 4.25 18.62 17.53
CA ALA A 125 4.24 17.17 17.37
C ALA A 125 2.85 16.57 17.71
N GLN A 126 2.15 17.12 18.70
CA GLN A 126 0.78 16.71 19.04
C GLN A 126 -0.23 17.03 17.93
N GLU A 127 -0.09 18.17 17.23
CA GLU A 127 -0.95 18.52 16.09
C GLU A 127 -0.81 17.54 14.92
N LEU A 128 0.38 16.97 14.74
CA LEU A 128 0.67 15.97 13.72
C LEU A 128 0.02 14.61 13.99
N LEU A 129 -0.58 14.40 15.17
CA LEU A 129 -1.26 13.14 15.52
C LEU A 129 -2.66 13.01 14.91
N VAL A 130 -3.23 14.10 14.36
CA VAL A 130 -4.52 14.15 13.66
C VAL A 130 -5.63 13.42 14.46
N GLU A 131 -6.07 12.24 14.02
CA GLU A 131 -7.13 11.46 14.69
C GLU A 131 -6.78 11.02 16.11
N PHE A 132 -5.48 10.97 16.45
CA PHE A 132 -4.99 10.59 17.77
C PHE A 132 -4.61 11.79 18.65
N HIS A 133 -4.73 13.03 18.16
CA HIS A 133 -4.33 14.22 18.93
C HIS A 133 -5.03 14.31 20.29
N LYS A 134 -6.37 14.29 20.34
CA LYS A 134 -7.10 14.35 21.62
C LYS A 134 -6.84 13.12 22.51
N PRO A 135 -6.94 11.87 22.01
CA PRO A 135 -6.66 10.70 22.84
C PRO A 135 -5.22 10.63 23.38
N ALA A 136 -4.22 11.11 22.64
CA ALA A 136 -2.82 11.03 23.05
C ALA A 136 -2.46 11.96 24.21
N LYS A 137 -3.23 13.04 24.44
CA LYS A 137 -3.01 13.93 25.60
C LYS A 137 -3.14 13.20 26.95
N ALA A 138 -4.05 12.23 27.03
CA ALA A 138 -4.25 11.40 28.21
C ALA A 138 -3.44 10.09 28.19
N ASP A 139 -2.76 9.81 27.08
CA ASP A 139 -2.03 8.57 26.83
C ASP A 139 -0.81 8.82 25.91
N PRO A 140 0.32 9.27 26.46
CA PRO A 140 1.53 9.53 25.68
C PRO A 140 2.04 8.31 24.91
N GLY A 141 1.79 7.09 25.42
CA GLY A 141 2.14 5.85 24.72
C GLY A 141 1.37 5.67 23.42
N LEU A 142 0.09 6.05 23.39
CA LEU A 142 -0.70 6.11 22.15
C LEU A 142 -0.14 7.15 21.19
N GLY A 143 0.28 8.32 21.70
CA GLY A 143 0.93 9.37 20.91
C GLY A 143 2.18 8.88 20.18
N ARG A 144 3.09 8.20 20.89
CA ARG A 144 4.31 7.62 20.29
C ARG A 144 4.01 6.55 19.24
N TRP A 145 3.06 5.65 19.53
CA TRP A 145 2.61 4.66 18.56
C TRP A 145 2.07 5.32 17.28
N ALA A 146 1.20 6.33 17.44
CA ALA A 146 0.60 7.06 16.32
C ALA A 146 1.62 7.86 15.52
N ARG A 147 2.61 8.51 16.16
CA ARG A 147 3.71 9.19 15.45
C ARG A 147 4.51 8.23 14.59
N ARG A 148 4.91 7.09 15.14
CA ARG A 148 5.70 6.07 14.42
C ARG A 148 4.95 5.61 13.17
N LEU A 149 3.70 5.19 13.34
CA LEU A 149 2.88 4.67 12.24
C LEU A 149 2.54 5.76 11.22
N GLY A 150 2.25 6.99 11.67
CA GLY A 150 1.98 8.12 10.80
C GLY A 150 3.18 8.53 9.96
N ARG A 151 4.40 8.50 10.54
CA ARG A 151 5.66 8.76 9.84
C ARG A 151 5.92 7.70 8.76
N GLU A 152 5.70 6.43 9.07
CA GLU A 152 5.83 5.32 8.13
C GLU A 152 4.82 5.43 6.97
N ALA A 153 3.56 5.72 7.28
CA ALA A 153 2.52 5.89 6.27
C ALA A 153 2.75 7.13 5.39
N ALA A 154 3.30 8.22 5.94
CA ALA A 154 3.68 9.40 5.17
C ALA A 154 4.87 9.13 4.24
N ALA A 155 5.92 8.46 4.75
CA ALA A 155 7.06 8.07 3.92
C ALA A 155 6.64 7.14 2.77
N CYS A 156 5.71 6.21 3.05
CA CYS A 156 5.09 5.37 2.04
C CYS A 156 4.34 6.17 0.97
N ALA A 157 3.47 7.10 1.36
CA ALA A 157 2.71 7.93 0.43
C ALA A 157 3.64 8.79 -0.46
N LEU A 158 4.62 9.46 0.15
CA LEU A 158 5.58 10.31 -0.55
C LEU A 158 6.50 9.51 -1.49
N ALA A 159 6.94 8.32 -1.08
CA ALA A 159 7.71 7.41 -1.94
C ALA A 159 6.91 7.05 -3.21
N ARG A 160 5.63 6.70 -3.05
CA ARG A 160 4.73 6.40 -4.18
C ARG A 160 4.41 7.65 -5.03
N GLY A 161 4.42 8.83 -4.41
CA GLY A 161 4.19 10.13 -5.06
C GLY A 161 5.36 10.67 -5.88
N GLY A 162 6.48 9.94 -5.97
CA GLY A 162 7.65 10.34 -6.76
C GLY A 162 8.72 11.12 -5.98
N HIS A 163 8.63 11.19 -4.65
CA HIS A 163 9.62 11.89 -3.81
C HIS A 163 10.78 10.98 -3.38
N ALA A 164 11.19 10.05 -4.25
CA ALA A 164 12.17 9.01 -3.90
C ALA A 164 13.56 9.56 -3.58
N ASP A 165 13.92 10.68 -4.19
CA ASP A 165 15.21 11.34 -4.02
C ASP A 165 15.21 12.39 -2.90
N ASP A 166 14.06 12.71 -2.30
CA ASP A 166 13.99 13.67 -1.21
C ASP A 166 14.73 13.12 0.03
N PRO A 167 15.70 13.85 0.60
CA PRO A 167 16.53 13.37 1.71
C PRO A 167 15.71 13.06 2.97
N ARG A 168 14.55 13.69 3.18
CA ARG A 168 13.67 13.42 4.32
C ARG A 168 12.97 12.09 4.16
N VAL A 169 12.52 11.75 2.94
CA VAL A 169 11.92 10.45 2.61
C VAL A 169 12.96 9.36 2.76
N ARG A 170 14.12 9.52 2.13
CA ARG A 170 15.24 8.57 2.21
C ARG A 170 15.71 8.35 3.65
N GLY A 171 15.98 9.41 4.40
CA GLY A 171 16.42 9.33 5.79
C GLY A 171 15.38 8.64 6.70
N THR A 172 14.10 8.90 6.47
CA THR A 172 13.01 8.19 7.16
C THR A 172 12.98 6.71 6.79
N ALA A 173 13.11 6.38 5.50
CA ALA A 173 13.13 5.00 5.02
C ALA A 173 14.30 4.20 5.62
N HIS A 174 15.50 4.79 5.69
CA HIS A 174 16.64 4.16 6.36
C HIS A 174 16.41 3.90 7.84
N THR A 175 15.71 4.80 8.53
CA THR A 175 15.37 4.66 9.96
C THR A 175 14.38 3.51 10.15
N ILE A 176 13.29 3.49 9.37
CA ILE A 176 12.28 2.43 9.40
C ILE A 176 12.92 1.07 9.09
N ALA A 177 13.72 0.98 8.03
CA ALA A 177 14.43 -0.24 7.67
C ALA A 177 15.38 -0.73 8.77
N SER A 178 16.04 0.18 9.50
CA SER A 178 16.94 -0.19 10.60
C SER A 178 16.17 -0.78 11.77
N ASN A 179 15.04 -0.18 12.15
CA ASN A 179 14.18 -0.68 13.22
C ASN A 179 13.63 -2.07 12.89
N ILE A 180 13.11 -2.25 11.68
CA ILE A 180 12.63 -3.56 11.22
C ILE A 180 13.80 -4.56 11.19
N SER A 181 14.97 -4.17 10.67
CA SER A 181 16.13 -5.06 10.63
C SER A 181 16.60 -5.48 12.02
N GLN A 182 16.46 -4.64 13.05
CA GLN A 182 16.77 -5.00 14.43
C GLN A 182 15.78 -6.05 14.94
N PHE A 183 14.48 -5.85 14.70
CA PHE A 183 13.45 -6.82 15.03
C PHE A 183 13.69 -8.17 14.35
N LEU A 184 13.96 -8.19 13.04
CA LEU A 184 14.19 -9.42 12.27
C LEU A 184 15.41 -10.23 12.75
N ARG A 185 16.34 -9.60 13.46
CA ARG A 185 17.53 -10.25 14.05
C ARG A 185 17.34 -10.67 15.51
N SER A 186 16.20 -10.34 16.10
CA SER A 186 15.90 -10.61 17.51
C SER A 186 15.05 -11.87 17.66
N GLU A 187 15.04 -12.45 18.86
CA GLU A 187 14.14 -13.57 19.20
C GLU A 187 12.66 -13.21 19.06
N LEU A 188 12.32 -11.91 19.09
CA LEU A 188 10.95 -11.45 18.88
C LEU A 188 10.45 -11.72 17.45
N ALA A 189 11.32 -11.94 16.46
CA ALA A 189 10.90 -12.34 15.12
C ALA A 189 10.21 -13.71 15.13
N GLU A 190 10.69 -14.63 15.95
CA GLU A 190 10.15 -15.99 16.11
C GLU A 190 9.04 -16.05 17.16
N LYS A 191 9.21 -15.32 18.27
CA LYS A 191 8.27 -15.27 19.40
C LYS A 191 7.77 -13.84 19.64
N PRO A 192 6.97 -13.27 18.72
CA PRO A 192 6.58 -11.86 18.78
C PRO A 192 5.51 -11.56 19.84
N PHE A 193 5.04 -12.55 20.59
CA PHE A 193 3.85 -12.44 21.42
C PHE A 193 4.13 -12.59 22.91
N LYS A 194 3.35 -11.87 23.71
CA LYS A 194 3.20 -12.11 25.14
C LYS A 194 1.74 -12.05 25.59
N LYS A 195 1.52 -12.40 26.86
CA LYS A 195 0.20 -12.23 27.51
C LYS A 195 0.14 -10.88 28.21
N ALA A 196 -0.86 -10.08 27.88
CA ALA A 196 -1.17 -8.83 28.56
C ALA A 196 -2.66 -8.50 28.41
N HIS A 197 -3.27 -7.88 29.41
CA HIS A 197 -4.69 -7.50 29.40
C HIS A 197 -5.64 -8.66 29.04
N GLY A 198 -5.33 -9.88 29.51
CA GLY A 198 -6.09 -11.09 29.20
C GLY A 198 -6.02 -11.54 27.72
N LYS A 199 -5.17 -10.91 26.90
CA LYS A 199 -5.06 -11.13 25.46
C LYS A 199 -3.66 -11.57 25.06
N THR A 200 -3.57 -12.17 23.88
CA THR A 200 -2.27 -12.35 23.20
C THR A 200 -1.95 -11.03 22.50
N VAL A 201 -0.88 -10.37 22.92
CA VAL A 201 -0.46 -9.08 22.36
C VAL A 201 0.89 -9.22 21.68
N LEU A 202 1.11 -8.40 20.65
CA LEU A 202 2.44 -8.16 20.10
C LEU A 202 3.31 -7.54 21.20
N ASP A 203 4.53 -8.01 21.36
CA ASP A 203 5.46 -7.40 22.31
C ASP A 203 5.69 -5.92 21.94
N PRO A 204 5.61 -4.96 22.89
CA PRO A 204 5.84 -3.54 22.61
C PRO A 204 7.22 -3.22 22.02
N ALA A 205 8.23 -4.06 22.26
CA ALA A 205 9.55 -3.95 21.66
C ALA A 205 9.62 -4.54 20.24
N ALA A 206 8.61 -5.30 19.82
CA ALA A 206 8.55 -5.83 18.46
C ALA A 206 8.18 -4.72 17.47
N THR A 207 9.01 -4.58 16.44
CA THR A 207 8.79 -3.66 15.32
C THR A 207 8.76 -4.45 14.01
N PRO A 208 7.72 -5.29 13.80
CA PRO A 208 7.57 -6.04 12.56
C PRO A 208 7.39 -5.10 11.37
N PRO A 209 7.67 -5.56 10.14
CA PRO A 209 7.30 -4.82 8.94
C PRO A 209 5.80 -4.49 8.98
N THR A 210 5.42 -3.31 8.49
CA THR A 210 4.02 -3.03 8.15
C THR A 210 3.85 -2.95 6.65
N ILE A 211 2.60 -3.00 6.17
CA ILE A 211 2.30 -2.81 4.75
C ILE A 211 2.85 -1.49 4.20
N PHE A 212 2.92 -0.43 5.02
CA PHE A 212 3.47 0.86 4.62
C PHE A 212 4.99 0.79 4.43
N ALA A 213 5.74 0.16 5.33
CA ALA A 213 7.19 -0.02 5.16
C ALA A 213 7.51 -0.87 3.92
N VAL A 214 6.80 -1.98 3.72
CA VAL A 214 7.06 -2.86 2.56
C VAL A 214 6.80 -2.12 1.25
N GLU A 215 5.69 -1.40 1.16
CA GLU A 215 5.39 -0.59 0.00
C GLU A 215 6.36 0.58 -0.18
N MET A 216 6.68 1.32 0.88
CA MET A 216 7.68 2.37 0.83
C MET A 216 8.98 1.85 0.22
N LEU A 217 9.47 0.69 0.67
CA LEU A 217 10.68 0.07 0.12
C LEU A 217 10.49 -0.32 -1.34
N ALA A 218 9.35 -0.91 -1.70
CA ALA A 218 9.02 -1.29 -3.08
C ALA A 218 9.06 -0.12 -4.07
N PHE A 219 8.82 1.11 -3.61
CA PHE A 219 8.89 2.34 -4.42
C PHE A 219 10.19 3.15 -4.23
N LEU A 220 11.17 2.64 -3.47
CA LEU A 220 12.47 3.27 -3.25
C LEU A 220 13.64 2.38 -3.71
N PRO A 221 13.85 2.16 -5.03
CA PRO A 221 14.86 1.26 -5.55
C PRO A 221 16.30 1.64 -5.13
N GLY A 222 16.59 2.93 -4.93
CA GLY A 222 17.88 3.37 -4.38
C GLY A 222 18.13 2.81 -2.97
N VAL A 223 17.14 2.95 -2.08
CA VAL A 223 17.21 2.42 -0.70
C VAL A 223 17.27 0.89 -0.72
N GLN A 224 16.56 0.21 -1.63
CA GLN A 224 16.65 -1.24 -1.77
C GLN A 224 18.09 -1.70 -2.07
N ARG A 225 18.79 -1.04 -3.02
CA ARG A 225 20.19 -1.36 -3.34
C ARG A 225 21.13 -1.11 -2.16
N GLU A 226 20.97 0.02 -1.50
CA GLU A 226 21.77 0.39 -0.32
C GLU A 226 21.52 -0.52 0.89
N ARG A 227 20.36 -1.20 0.92
CA ARG A 227 19.91 -2.09 1.99
C ARG A 227 19.70 -3.52 1.47
N ALA A 228 20.45 -3.99 0.47
CA ALA A 228 20.21 -5.29 -0.19
C ALA A 228 20.12 -6.47 0.80
N GLY A 229 21.08 -6.58 1.73
CA GLY A 229 21.04 -7.65 2.74
C GLY A 229 19.88 -7.54 3.74
N PHE A 230 19.25 -6.38 3.88
CA PHE A 230 17.99 -6.25 4.62
C PHE A 230 16.78 -6.72 3.79
N VAL A 231 16.75 -6.43 2.49
CA VAL A 231 15.71 -6.93 1.57
C VAL A 231 15.71 -8.46 1.52
N GLU A 232 16.90 -9.09 1.48
CA GLU A 232 17.04 -10.54 1.58
C GLU A 232 16.48 -11.11 2.89
N ARG A 233 16.79 -10.48 4.03
CA ARG A 233 16.21 -10.87 5.33
C ARG A 233 14.69 -10.70 5.37
N LEU A 234 14.14 -9.67 4.73
CA LEU A 234 12.68 -9.53 4.57
C LEU A 234 12.11 -10.69 3.75
N GLY A 235 12.79 -11.09 2.67
CA GLY A 235 12.43 -12.27 1.87
C GLY A 235 12.35 -13.53 2.72
N HIS A 236 13.37 -13.80 3.54
CA HIS A 236 13.35 -14.92 4.47
C HIS A 236 12.21 -14.82 5.49
N TYR A 237 11.97 -13.64 6.07
CA TYR A 237 10.87 -13.45 7.01
C TYR A 237 9.50 -13.74 6.37
N PHE A 238 9.29 -13.29 5.14
CA PHE A 238 8.07 -13.54 4.37
C PHE A 238 8.01 -14.92 3.71
N SER A 239 9.03 -15.77 3.85
CA SER A 239 8.93 -17.19 3.43
C SER A 239 8.06 -18.01 4.40
N THR A 240 7.82 -17.48 5.61
CA THR A 240 6.99 -18.11 6.63
C THR A 240 5.57 -17.53 6.60
N PRO A 241 4.50 -18.35 6.58
CA PRO A 241 3.12 -17.85 6.60
C PRO A 241 2.79 -17.03 7.84
N ALA A 242 1.97 -16.00 7.69
CA ALA A 242 1.50 -15.23 8.83
C ALA A 242 0.71 -16.09 9.83
N PRO A 243 0.86 -15.87 11.15
CA PRO A 243 0.19 -16.66 12.16
C PRO A 243 -1.33 -16.54 12.03
N ARG A 244 -2.02 -17.67 12.16
CA ARG A 244 -3.49 -17.71 12.21
C ARG A 244 -4.05 -17.23 13.55
N ARG A 245 -3.20 -17.18 14.57
CA ARG A 245 -3.58 -16.76 15.92
C ARG A 245 -3.95 -15.28 15.93
N ALA A 246 -5.13 -14.97 16.43
CA ALA A 246 -5.52 -13.58 16.67
C ALA A 246 -4.61 -12.95 17.73
N PHE A 247 -4.13 -11.74 17.44
CA PHE A 247 -3.31 -10.95 18.34
C PHE A 247 -3.79 -9.49 18.36
N PHE A 248 -3.23 -8.71 19.29
CA PHE A 248 -3.55 -7.30 19.47
C PHE A 248 -2.27 -6.47 19.61
N VAL A 249 -2.35 -5.18 19.31
CA VAL A 249 -1.27 -4.22 19.51
C VAL A 249 -1.60 -3.37 20.74
N VAL A 250 -0.63 -3.21 21.63
CA VAL A 250 -0.74 -2.30 22.77
C VAL A 250 -0.17 -0.95 22.38
N ALA A 251 -1.03 0.05 22.31
CA ALA A 251 -0.68 1.44 22.01
C ALA A 251 -0.99 2.29 23.25
N GLY A 252 0.02 2.46 24.12
CA GLY A 252 -0.18 3.05 25.43
C GLY A 252 -1.12 2.20 26.29
N LYS A 253 -2.22 2.77 26.76
CA LYS A 253 -3.27 2.07 27.52
C LYS A 253 -4.29 1.36 26.61
N LYS A 254 -4.27 1.61 25.29
CA LYS A 254 -5.23 1.02 24.35
C LYS A 254 -4.75 -0.33 23.82
N VAL A 255 -5.69 -1.27 23.71
CA VAL A 255 -5.46 -2.57 23.06
C VAL A 255 -6.25 -2.62 21.75
N LEU A 256 -5.53 -2.54 20.63
CA LEU A 256 -6.09 -2.39 19.29
C LEU A 256 -5.99 -3.70 18.49
N LYS A 257 -6.93 -3.92 17.57
CA LYS A 257 -6.77 -4.96 16.55
C LYS A 257 -5.68 -4.50 15.57
N PRO A 258 -4.72 -5.37 15.21
CA PRO A 258 -3.71 -5.04 14.21
C PRO A 258 -4.39 -4.82 12.86
N VAL A 259 -3.87 -3.86 12.10
CA VAL A 259 -4.37 -3.55 10.77
C VAL A 259 -3.24 -3.58 9.75
N PHE A 260 -2.06 -3.08 10.12
CA PHE A 260 -0.97 -2.80 9.18
C PHE A 260 0.21 -3.76 9.34
N GLU A 261 0.38 -4.33 10.52
CA GLU A 261 1.48 -5.19 10.91
C GLU A 261 1.48 -6.50 10.11
N LEU A 262 2.65 -6.88 9.58
CA LEU A 262 2.89 -8.11 8.82
C LEU A 262 3.78 -9.03 9.65
N LEU A 263 3.24 -10.18 10.05
CA LEU A 263 3.96 -11.19 10.84
C LEU A 263 4.31 -12.41 9.99
N GLY A 264 5.00 -12.21 8.86
CA GLY A 264 5.22 -13.22 7.83
C GLY A 264 4.39 -12.95 6.58
N ASP A 265 4.27 -13.96 5.71
CA ASP A 265 3.54 -13.86 4.45
C ASP A 265 2.03 -13.65 4.67
N PRO A 266 1.45 -12.52 4.21
CA PRO A 266 0.01 -12.32 4.27
C PRO A 266 -0.78 -13.16 3.26
N LEU A 267 -0.13 -13.80 2.27
CA LEU A 267 -0.83 -14.65 1.31
C LEU A 267 -1.44 -15.87 1.98
N ARG A 268 -2.75 -16.03 1.80
CA ARG A 268 -3.50 -17.20 2.22
C ARG A 268 -3.97 -17.94 0.98
N ALA A 269 -3.13 -18.87 0.53
CA ALA A 269 -3.43 -19.75 -0.58
C ALA A 269 -3.54 -21.20 -0.12
N ASP A 270 -4.38 -21.98 -0.80
CA ASP A 270 -4.40 -23.43 -0.66
C ASP A 270 -3.22 -24.11 -1.38
N ALA A 271 -3.19 -25.44 -1.39
CA ALA A 271 -2.13 -26.21 -2.04
C ALA A 271 -2.12 -26.04 -3.57
N GLN A 272 -3.26 -25.65 -4.16
CA GLN A 272 -3.44 -25.42 -5.59
C GLN A 272 -3.20 -23.95 -5.99
N GLY A 273 -2.94 -23.07 -5.02
CA GLY A 273 -2.71 -21.64 -5.25
C GLY A 273 -3.98 -20.80 -5.30
N HIS A 274 -5.16 -21.34 -4.94
CA HIS A 274 -6.37 -20.53 -4.86
C HIS A 274 -6.31 -19.60 -3.65
N VAL A 275 -6.73 -18.35 -3.86
CA VAL A 275 -6.73 -17.29 -2.85
C VAL A 275 -8.15 -16.83 -2.56
N THR A 276 -8.40 -16.42 -1.31
CA THR A 276 -9.71 -15.88 -0.90
C THR A 276 -9.81 -14.37 -1.01
N ASP A 277 -8.68 -13.67 -1.11
CA ASP A 277 -8.59 -12.20 -1.21
C ASP A 277 -7.70 -11.83 -2.39
N LEU A 278 -8.32 -11.81 -3.57
CA LEU A 278 -7.63 -11.55 -4.82
C LEU A 278 -7.03 -10.12 -4.89
N PRO A 279 -7.72 -9.06 -4.42
CA PRO A 279 -7.12 -7.73 -4.29
C PRO A 279 -5.84 -7.69 -3.46
N LEU A 280 -5.85 -8.28 -2.25
CA LEU A 280 -4.65 -8.35 -1.41
C LEU A 280 -3.54 -9.15 -2.10
N THR A 281 -3.91 -10.23 -2.76
CA THR A 281 -2.97 -11.10 -3.48
C THR A 281 -2.27 -10.35 -4.60
N ALA A 282 -3.02 -9.71 -5.50
CA ALA A 282 -2.45 -8.95 -6.61
C ALA A 282 -1.58 -7.79 -6.10
N TYR A 283 -2.02 -7.10 -5.04
CA TYR A 283 -1.25 -6.03 -4.43
C TYR A 283 0.07 -6.52 -3.85
N TRP A 284 0.03 -7.62 -3.08
CA TRP A 284 1.22 -8.19 -2.46
C TRP A 284 2.20 -8.73 -3.49
N LEU A 285 1.73 -9.41 -4.54
CA LEU A 285 2.57 -9.87 -5.66
C LEU A 285 3.25 -8.70 -6.38
N GLU A 286 2.56 -7.56 -6.57
CA GLU A 286 3.18 -6.35 -7.14
C GLU A 286 4.31 -5.83 -6.24
N LEU A 287 4.07 -5.75 -4.92
CA LEU A 287 5.11 -5.31 -3.97
C LEU A 287 6.31 -6.25 -3.96
N LEU A 288 6.08 -7.57 -3.94
CA LEU A 288 7.16 -8.56 -4.01
C LEU A 288 7.92 -8.49 -5.33
N ALA A 289 7.24 -8.22 -6.45
CA ALA A 289 7.89 -8.08 -7.76
C ALA A 289 8.82 -6.86 -7.78
N ARG A 290 8.34 -5.72 -7.27
CA ARG A 290 9.14 -4.49 -7.12
C ARG A 290 10.34 -4.65 -6.19
N LEU A 291 10.24 -5.52 -5.19
CA LEU A 291 11.33 -5.84 -4.25
C LEU A 291 12.27 -6.94 -4.76
N GLY A 292 11.96 -7.59 -5.89
CA GLY A 292 12.72 -8.72 -6.41
C GLY A 292 12.57 -10.01 -5.58
N LEU A 293 11.50 -10.13 -4.80
CA LEU A 293 11.30 -11.23 -3.83
C LEU A 293 10.39 -12.36 -4.31
N VAL A 294 9.62 -12.18 -5.41
CA VAL A 294 8.63 -13.18 -5.86
C VAL A 294 9.22 -14.58 -5.97
N ARG A 295 10.38 -14.72 -6.61
CA ARG A 295 11.02 -16.02 -6.84
C ARG A 295 11.49 -16.71 -5.56
N GLN A 296 11.73 -15.95 -4.49
CA GLN A 296 12.20 -16.46 -3.20
C GLN A 296 11.06 -17.02 -2.34
N LEU A 297 9.81 -16.64 -2.62
CA LEU A 297 8.65 -17.01 -1.83
C LEU A 297 7.85 -18.12 -2.54
N PRO A 298 7.83 -19.36 -2.00
CA PRO A 298 7.12 -20.48 -2.64
C PRO A 298 5.62 -20.23 -2.84
N SER A 299 4.98 -19.56 -1.88
CA SER A 299 3.58 -19.15 -1.95
C SER A 299 3.32 -18.16 -3.08
N ALA A 300 4.17 -17.14 -3.22
CA ALA A 300 4.07 -16.13 -4.27
C ALA A 300 4.21 -16.76 -5.66
N ASN A 301 5.22 -17.61 -5.86
CA ASN A 301 5.42 -18.34 -7.12
C ASN A 301 4.19 -19.21 -7.47
N ARG A 302 3.68 -19.99 -6.51
CA ARG A 302 2.52 -20.87 -6.73
C ARG A 302 1.27 -20.08 -7.11
N VAL A 303 0.97 -19.02 -6.37
CA VAL A 303 -0.21 -18.19 -6.62
C VAL A 303 -0.08 -17.45 -7.94
N LEU A 304 1.10 -16.90 -8.24
CA LEU A 304 1.33 -16.21 -9.51
C LEU A 304 1.19 -17.16 -10.71
N ALA A 305 1.76 -18.37 -10.63
CA ALA A 305 1.58 -19.40 -11.65
C ALA A 305 0.11 -19.77 -11.83
N ARG A 306 -0.64 -19.89 -10.73
CA ARG A 306 -2.09 -20.13 -10.78
C ARG A 306 -2.84 -19.01 -11.49
N LEU A 307 -2.57 -17.75 -11.16
CA LEU A 307 -3.22 -16.61 -11.80
C LEU A 307 -2.92 -16.54 -13.30
N TYR A 308 -1.69 -16.82 -13.73
CA TYR A 308 -1.35 -16.91 -15.15
C TYR A 308 -2.01 -18.10 -15.85
N SER A 309 -2.20 -19.23 -15.16
CA SER A 309 -2.94 -20.38 -15.73
C SER A 309 -4.44 -20.10 -15.94
N GLU A 310 -4.96 -19.02 -15.36
CA GLU A 310 -6.33 -18.56 -15.55
C GLU A 310 -6.44 -17.52 -16.66
N CYS A 311 -5.33 -17.12 -17.29
CA CYS A 311 -5.37 -16.31 -18.50
C CYS A 311 -5.76 -17.17 -19.70
N ASP A 312 -6.57 -16.60 -20.60
CA ASP A 312 -6.86 -17.21 -21.90
C ASP A 312 -5.73 -16.96 -22.91
N ASP A 313 -5.91 -17.44 -24.14
CA ASP A 313 -4.91 -17.36 -25.21
C ASP A 313 -4.58 -15.91 -25.63
N GLN A 314 -5.42 -14.94 -25.28
CA GLN A 314 -5.17 -13.50 -25.50
C GLN A 314 -4.49 -12.84 -24.30
N GLY A 315 -4.24 -13.60 -23.23
CA GLY A 315 -3.68 -13.11 -21.98
C GLY A 315 -4.67 -12.33 -21.12
N ILE A 316 -5.99 -12.47 -21.36
CA ILE A 316 -7.03 -11.89 -20.50
C ILE A 316 -7.23 -12.84 -19.32
N TRP A 317 -7.25 -12.31 -18.10
CA TRP A 317 -7.54 -13.14 -16.92
C TRP A 317 -9.03 -13.55 -16.92
N SER A 318 -9.27 -14.85 -17.05
CA SER A 318 -10.57 -15.46 -17.37
C SER A 318 -10.81 -16.71 -16.50
N PRO A 319 -10.86 -16.58 -15.16
CA PRO A 319 -10.99 -17.74 -14.28
C PRO A 319 -12.35 -18.40 -14.45
N LYS A 320 -12.40 -19.71 -14.22
CA LYS A 320 -13.67 -20.45 -14.24
C LYS A 320 -14.64 -19.88 -13.20
N ASN A 321 -15.87 -19.63 -13.60
CA ASN A 321 -16.97 -19.15 -12.75
C ASN A 321 -16.84 -17.71 -12.20
N LEU A 322 -16.25 -16.77 -12.95
CA LEU A 322 -16.24 -15.35 -12.58
C LEU A 322 -17.65 -14.71 -12.62
N ARG A 323 -18.39 -14.77 -11.51
CA ARG A 323 -19.77 -14.25 -11.42
C ARG A 323 -19.85 -12.77 -11.01
N ALA A 324 -18.84 -12.25 -10.32
CA ALA A 324 -18.83 -10.90 -9.79
C ALA A 324 -17.41 -10.35 -9.74
N MET A 325 -17.30 -9.02 -9.60
CA MET A 325 -16.03 -8.36 -9.31
C MET A 325 -15.41 -8.96 -8.03
N PRO A 326 -14.11 -9.30 -8.03
CA PRO A 326 -13.42 -9.75 -6.83
C PRO A 326 -13.59 -8.74 -5.68
N LYS A 327 -13.89 -9.24 -4.48
CA LYS A 327 -14.05 -8.40 -3.28
C LYS A 327 -12.81 -8.48 -2.42
N ALA A 328 -12.35 -7.33 -1.93
CA ALA A 328 -11.27 -7.28 -0.94
C ALA A 328 -11.80 -7.74 0.42
N ALA A 329 -11.12 -8.70 1.05
CA ALA A 329 -11.42 -9.09 2.43
C ALA A 329 -10.63 -8.22 3.42
N SER A 330 -9.39 -7.90 3.07
CA SER A 330 -8.51 -6.99 3.79
C SER A 330 -8.86 -5.53 3.44
N PRO A 331 -8.92 -4.63 4.44
CA PRO A 331 -9.11 -3.22 4.17
C PRO A 331 -7.85 -2.55 3.59
N LEU A 332 -6.69 -3.22 3.63
CA LEU A 332 -5.40 -2.66 3.21
C LEU A 332 -5.34 -2.28 1.72
N THR A 333 -6.18 -2.90 0.89
CA THR A 333 -6.21 -2.66 -0.57
C THR A 333 -7.30 -1.71 -1.02
N ALA A 334 -7.95 -0.99 -0.09
CA ALA A 334 -9.02 -0.04 -0.42
C ALA A 334 -8.59 1.06 -1.41
N HIS A 335 -7.30 1.41 -1.44
CA HIS A 335 -6.72 2.34 -2.40
C HIS A 335 -6.42 1.70 -3.77
N TYR A 336 -6.22 0.38 -3.81
CA TYR A 336 -5.64 -0.35 -4.93
C TYR A 336 -6.68 -0.95 -5.88
N PHE A 337 -7.79 -1.46 -5.34
CA PHE A 337 -8.73 -2.28 -6.10
C PHE A 337 -10.20 -2.10 -5.64
N PRO A 338 -11.18 -2.15 -6.55
CA PRO A 338 -11.02 -2.10 -8.00
C PRO A 338 -10.75 -0.65 -8.46
N LEU A 339 -10.03 -0.44 -9.56
CA LEU A 339 -9.96 0.84 -10.28
C LEU A 339 -11.11 1.00 -11.28
N GLU A 340 -11.74 -0.11 -11.64
CA GLU A 340 -12.97 -0.11 -12.43
C GLU A 340 -14.10 0.70 -11.75
N GLY A 341 -14.92 1.33 -12.58
CA GLY A 341 -16.04 2.16 -12.12
C GLY A 341 -17.28 1.35 -11.73
N PRO A 342 -18.43 2.02 -11.51
CA PRO A 342 -19.70 1.34 -11.20
C PRO A 342 -20.28 0.52 -12.39
N GLY A 343 -19.54 0.35 -13.48
CA GLY A 343 -19.93 -0.46 -14.62
C GLY A 343 -20.07 -1.94 -14.24
N ARG A 344 -20.92 -2.67 -14.99
CA ARG A 344 -21.30 -4.05 -14.67
C ARG A 344 -21.02 -5.06 -15.77
N SER A 345 -20.31 -4.67 -16.83
CA SER A 345 -20.05 -5.58 -17.94
C SER A 345 -19.23 -6.79 -17.45
N PRO A 346 -19.37 -7.97 -18.07
CA PRO A 346 -18.54 -9.12 -17.75
C PRO A 346 -17.04 -8.80 -17.88
N ALA A 347 -16.65 -8.11 -18.96
CA ALA A 347 -15.27 -7.71 -19.23
C ALA A 347 -14.67 -6.85 -18.11
N GLN A 348 -15.44 -5.91 -17.56
CA GLN A 348 -15.02 -5.05 -16.45
C GLN A 348 -14.61 -5.82 -15.19
N ARG A 349 -15.06 -7.07 -15.01
CA ARG A 349 -14.65 -7.91 -13.86
C ARG A 349 -13.22 -8.45 -14.02
N GLN A 350 -12.67 -8.36 -15.23
CA GLN A 350 -11.38 -8.94 -15.63
C GLN A 350 -10.31 -7.87 -15.85
N THR A 351 -10.70 -6.65 -16.24
CA THR A 351 -9.80 -5.56 -16.66
C THR A 351 -8.73 -5.25 -15.63
N ASP A 352 -9.14 -5.05 -14.37
CA ASP A 352 -8.25 -4.68 -13.27
C ASP A 352 -7.14 -5.73 -13.06
N LEU A 353 -7.52 -7.00 -12.91
CA LEU A 353 -6.55 -8.07 -12.66
C LEU A 353 -5.72 -8.39 -13.90
N THR A 354 -6.30 -8.31 -15.10
CA THR A 354 -5.55 -8.46 -16.36
C THR A 354 -4.44 -7.41 -16.45
N PHE A 355 -4.75 -6.15 -16.15
CA PHE A 355 -3.75 -5.08 -16.06
C PHE A 355 -2.71 -5.36 -14.98
N ARG A 356 -3.11 -5.77 -13.77
CA ARG A 356 -2.15 -6.07 -12.68
C ARG A 356 -1.19 -7.21 -13.04
N LEU A 357 -1.68 -8.28 -13.67
CA LEU A 357 -0.83 -9.40 -14.09
C LEU A 357 0.17 -8.99 -15.17
N ALA A 358 -0.22 -8.09 -16.08
CA ALA A 358 0.70 -7.50 -17.05
C ALA A 358 1.74 -6.60 -16.35
N LEU A 359 1.34 -5.76 -15.39
CA LEU A 359 2.27 -4.93 -14.62
C LEU A 359 3.28 -5.79 -13.84
N ILE A 360 2.81 -6.85 -13.18
CA ILE A 360 3.66 -7.81 -12.47
C ILE A 360 4.62 -8.51 -13.44
N ALA A 361 4.14 -8.97 -14.61
CA ALA A 361 5.00 -9.58 -15.63
C ALA A 361 6.12 -8.63 -16.05
N LYS A 362 5.81 -7.35 -16.27
CA LYS A 362 6.79 -6.33 -16.66
C LYS A 362 7.83 -6.12 -15.56
N LEU A 363 7.39 -6.01 -14.31
CA LEU A 363 8.28 -5.87 -13.15
C LEU A 363 9.21 -7.08 -12.97
N LEU A 364 8.74 -8.28 -13.35
CA LEU A 364 9.52 -9.52 -13.33
C LEU A 364 10.37 -9.75 -14.59
N ALA A 365 10.38 -8.79 -15.52
CA ALA A 365 11.02 -8.89 -16.83
C ALA A 365 10.55 -10.13 -17.63
N ILE A 366 9.31 -10.56 -17.44
CA ILE A 366 8.65 -11.56 -18.29
C ILE A 366 8.23 -10.84 -19.58
N PRO A 367 8.58 -11.37 -20.77
CA PRO A 367 8.17 -10.76 -22.03
C PRO A 367 6.65 -10.58 -22.11
N ILE A 368 6.22 -9.41 -22.55
CA ILE A 368 4.81 -9.09 -22.78
C ILE A 368 4.67 -8.65 -24.22
N GLU A 369 3.99 -9.45 -25.02
CA GLU A 369 3.52 -9.00 -26.33
C GLU A 369 2.36 -8.05 -26.13
N VAL A 370 2.47 -6.84 -26.68
CA VAL A 370 1.41 -5.83 -26.65
C VAL A 370 0.61 -6.00 -27.93
N VAL A 371 -0.56 -6.63 -27.81
CA VAL A 371 -1.47 -6.96 -28.92
C VAL A 371 -2.70 -6.07 -28.90
#